data_AF-A0A543AYI1-F1
#
_entry.id   AF-A0A543AYI1-F1
#
_cell.length_a   1.000
_cell.length_b   1.000
_cell.length_c   1.000
_cell.angle_alpha   90.00
_cell.angle_beta   90.00
_cell.angle_gamma   90.00
#
_symmetry.space_group_name_H-M   'P 1'
#
loop_
_entity.id
_entity.type
_entity.pdbx_description
1 polymer ?
#
loop_
_entity_poly.entity_id
_entity_poly.type
_entity_poly.pdbx_seq_one_letter_code
_entity_poly.pdbx_strand_id
1 'polypeptide(L)'
;MDEQLRNRIFQALDASELEAARPNLADIIGDAIEIGVVSLEQLGDTSQGTFPPVAAIRTADGSPQAWDFVDTTIPPEDWEDLARKFLAEVDPTTRFVALMFGATLTMDDVTTPALIIEAYELGRMDGAKIAQRYDLTDGLYQHVDNPEILDSVLPLVPDSMDPTMEDGDWPKPPNPLDRYDANWFVNTIARMHR
;
A
#
# COMPACT_ATOMS: atom_id res chain seq x y z
N MET A 1 -12.34 -3.15 -5.42
CA MET A 1 -11.61 -3.46 -6.67
C MET A 1 -12.51 -3.65 -7.90
N ASP A 2 -12.47 -2.64 -8.77
CA ASP A 2 -12.94 -2.68 -10.16
C ASP A 2 -12.19 -3.75 -10.99
N GLU A 3 -12.92 -4.51 -11.81
CA GLU A 3 -12.36 -5.54 -12.69
C GLU A 3 -11.39 -4.96 -13.72
N GLN A 4 -11.61 -3.72 -14.17
CA GLN A 4 -10.67 -3.06 -15.08
C GLN A 4 -9.35 -2.71 -14.38
N LEU A 5 -9.38 -2.17 -13.16
CA LEU A 5 -8.18 -1.91 -12.37
C LEU A 5 -7.39 -3.20 -12.11
N ARG A 6 -8.09 -4.26 -11.71
CA ARG A 6 -7.50 -5.59 -11.52
C ARG A 6 -6.78 -6.08 -12.77
N ASN A 7 -7.44 -5.99 -13.93
CA ASN A 7 -6.85 -6.41 -15.20
C ASN A 7 -5.65 -5.55 -15.60
N ARG A 8 -5.62 -4.26 -15.25
CA ARG A 8 -4.47 -3.38 -15.50
C ARG A 8 -3.27 -3.73 -14.62
N ILE A 9 -3.49 -4.02 -13.34
CA ILE A 9 -2.46 -4.53 -12.43
C ILE A 9 -1.90 -5.85 -12.97
N PHE A 10 -2.76 -6.77 -13.39
CA PHE A 10 -2.35 -8.03 -14.01
C PHE A 10 -1.68 -7.88 -15.39
N GLN A 11 -1.89 -6.78 -16.10
CA GLN A 11 -1.16 -6.50 -17.33
C GLN A 11 0.23 -5.89 -17.05
N ALA A 12 0.35 -5.14 -15.96
CA ALA A 12 1.60 -4.53 -15.52
C ALA A 12 2.57 -5.58 -14.94
N LEU A 13 2.06 -6.50 -14.13
CA LEU A 13 2.77 -7.69 -13.68
C LEU A 13 2.87 -8.64 -14.88
N ASP A 14 4.05 -8.80 -15.48
CA ASP A 14 4.30 -9.84 -16.50
C ASP A 14 3.79 -11.19 -15.98
N ALA A 15 3.24 -12.07 -16.82
CA ALA A 15 2.84 -13.43 -16.45
C ALA A 15 3.89 -14.21 -15.63
N SER A 16 5.20 -13.97 -15.82
CA SER A 16 6.27 -14.57 -15.00
C SER A 16 6.35 -13.96 -13.59
N GLU A 17 6.16 -12.64 -13.49
CA GLU A 17 6.05 -11.90 -12.23
C GLU A 17 4.71 -12.13 -11.56
N LEU A 18 3.66 -12.51 -12.28
CA LEU A 18 2.30 -12.76 -11.81
C LEU A 18 2.17 -14.19 -11.24
N GLU A 19 2.91 -15.16 -11.78
CA GLU A 19 3.14 -16.45 -11.10
C GLU A 19 3.93 -16.27 -9.78
N ALA A 20 4.83 -15.29 -9.72
CA ALA A 20 5.55 -14.93 -8.49
C ALA A 20 4.70 -14.07 -7.53
N ALA A 21 3.92 -13.11 -8.06
CA ALA A 21 3.07 -12.11 -7.40
C ALA A 21 1.63 -12.58 -7.22
N ARG A 22 1.45 -13.90 -7.05
CA ARG A 22 0.33 -14.65 -6.44
C ARG A 22 -0.96 -13.83 -6.23
N PRO A 23 -2.14 -14.33 -6.63
CA PRO A 23 -3.41 -13.58 -6.72
C PRO A 23 -3.72 -12.56 -5.60
N ASN A 24 -3.31 -12.85 -4.37
CA ASN A 24 -3.49 -11.99 -3.21
C ASN A 24 -2.61 -10.71 -3.18
N LEU A 25 -1.43 -10.72 -3.81
CA LEU A 25 -0.54 -9.54 -3.89
C LEU A 25 -1.12 -8.51 -4.86
N ALA A 26 -1.57 -8.94 -6.04
CA ALA A 26 -2.28 -8.08 -6.99
C ALA A 26 -3.54 -7.46 -6.37
N ASP A 27 -4.29 -8.24 -5.57
CA ASP A 27 -5.48 -7.73 -4.90
C ASP A 27 -5.14 -6.68 -3.82
N ILE A 28 -4.07 -6.85 -3.01
CA ILE A 28 -3.67 -5.81 -2.03
C ILE A 28 -3.10 -4.56 -2.71
N ILE A 29 -2.45 -4.71 -3.87
CA ILE A 29 -2.01 -3.56 -4.68
C ILE A 29 -3.23 -2.78 -5.17
N GLY A 30 -4.27 -3.46 -5.64
CA GLY A 30 -5.51 -2.81 -6.06
C GLY A 30 -6.21 -2.09 -4.90
N ASP A 31 -6.30 -2.74 -3.74
CA ASP A 31 -6.84 -2.12 -2.53
C ASP A 31 -6.02 -0.88 -2.13
N ALA A 32 -4.68 -0.97 -2.21
CA ALA A 32 -3.78 0.15 -1.92
C ALA A 32 -3.97 1.31 -2.90
N ILE A 33 -4.14 1.05 -4.20
CA ILE A 33 -4.47 2.10 -5.18
C ILE A 33 -5.77 2.82 -4.78
N GLU A 34 -6.84 2.07 -4.49
CA GLU A 34 -8.14 2.64 -4.10
C GLU A 34 -8.03 3.44 -2.79
N ILE A 35 -7.32 2.92 -1.79
CA ILE A 35 -7.08 3.61 -0.51
C ILE A 35 -6.29 4.90 -0.71
N GLY A 36 -5.19 4.83 -1.45
CA GLY A 36 -4.30 5.98 -1.66
C GLY A 36 -5.01 7.13 -2.39
N VAL A 37 -5.85 6.83 -3.39
CA VAL A 37 -6.66 7.85 -4.08
C VAL A 37 -7.62 8.54 -3.13
N VAL A 38 -8.33 7.76 -2.31
CA VAL A 38 -9.28 8.31 -1.34
C VAL A 38 -8.56 9.19 -0.32
N SER A 39 -7.37 8.79 0.14
CA SER A 39 -6.55 9.60 1.03
C SER A 39 -6.09 10.90 0.36
N LEU A 40 -5.67 10.85 -0.91
CA LEU A 40 -5.29 12.03 -1.69
C LEU A 40 -6.45 13.03 -1.86
N GLU A 41 -7.64 12.54 -2.19
CA GLU A 41 -8.85 13.38 -2.34
C GLU A 41 -9.22 14.11 -1.06
N GLN A 42 -9.04 13.46 0.10
CA GLN A 42 -9.39 14.02 1.39
C GLN A 42 -8.38 15.06 1.91
N LEU A 43 -7.12 14.89 1.54
CA LEU A 43 -6.08 15.88 1.85
C LEU A 43 -6.21 17.16 0.99
N GLY A 44 -6.92 17.08 -0.13
CA GLY A 44 -7.19 18.21 -1.03
C GLY A 44 -6.07 18.43 -2.04
N ASP A 45 -5.75 19.70 -2.32
CA ASP A 45 -4.73 20.07 -3.31
C ASP A 45 -3.33 19.70 -2.81
N THR A 46 -2.89 18.50 -3.19
CA THR A 46 -1.52 18.01 -2.99
C THR A 46 -0.68 18.23 -4.25
N SER A 47 -0.83 19.38 -4.92
CA SER A 47 -0.08 19.78 -6.13
C SER A 47 1.46 19.64 -6.05
N GLN A 48 2.01 19.35 -4.88
CA GLN A 48 3.43 19.06 -4.66
C GLN A 48 3.77 17.55 -4.62
N GLY A 49 2.79 16.65 -4.72
CA GLY A 49 3.00 15.20 -4.66
C GLY A 49 3.43 14.67 -3.30
N THR A 50 3.39 15.49 -2.23
CA THR A 50 3.69 15.05 -0.87
C THR A 50 2.40 14.68 -0.16
N PHE A 51 2.22 13.42 0.17
CA PHE A 51 1.15 12.97 1.05
C PHE A 51 1.72 12.06 2.16
N PRO A 52 1.16 12.10 3.38
CA PRO A 52 1.64 11.27 4.49
C PRO A 52 1.52 9.79 4.17
N PRO A 53 2.50 8.95 4.54
CA PRO A 53 2.41 7.54 4.22
C PRO A 53 1.16 6.90 4.82
N VAL A 54 0.55 6.01 4.05
CA VAL A 54 -0.62 5.23 4.45
C VAL A 54 -0.27 3.76 4.25
N ALA A 55 -0.62 2.88 5.18
CA ALA A 55 -0.58 1.44 4.93
C ALA A 55 -1.96 0.89 4.62
N ALA A 56 -2.05 0.03 3.62
CA ALA A 56 -3.15 -0.89 3.42
C ALA A 56 -2.75 -2.24 4.03
N ILE A 57 -3.61 -2.80 4.86
CA ILE A 57 -3.39 -4.05 5.59
C ILE A 57 -4.55 -4.97 5.33
N ARG A 58 -4.27 -6.19 4.86
CA ARG A 58 -5.32 -7.21 4.74
C ARG A 58 -5.33 -8.08 5.99
N THR A 59 -6.38 -7.95 6.79
CA THR A 59 -6.56 -8.73 8.02
C THR A 59 -6.81 -10.20 7.73
N ALA A 60 -6.74 -11.03 8.76
CA ALA A 60 -6.96 -12.49 8.66
C ALA A 60 -8.34 -12.87 8.10
N ASP A 61 -9.35 -12.00 8.23
CA ASP A 61 -10.69 -12.18 7.66
C ASP A 61 -10.80 -11.73 6.18
N GLY A 62 -9.70 -11.23 5.60
CA GLY A 62 -9.60 -10.76 4.23
C GLY A 62 -10.07 -9.32 4.02
N SER A 63 -10.52 -8.61 5.05
CA SER A 63 -10.93 -7.21 4.92
C SER A 63 -9.72 -6.26 4.82
N PRO A 64 -9.79 -5.20 4.00
CA PRO A 64 -8.75 -4.17 3.96
C PRO A 64 -8.93 -3.18 5.13
N GLN A 65 -7.83 -2.83 5.77
CA GLN A 65 -7.71 -1.73 6.72
C GLN A 65 -6.70 -0.71 6.20
N ALA A 66 -6.94 0.57 6.44
CA ALA A 66 -5.97 1.63 6.16
C ALA A 66 -5.47 2.26 7.45
N TRP A 67 -4.16 2.42 7.57
CA TRP A 67 -3.50 3.06 8.71
C TRP A 67 -2.70 4.27 8.23
N ASP A 68 -2.96 5.44 8.81
CA ASP A 68 -2.24 6.67 8.46
C ASP A 68 -1.03 6.87 9.37
N PHE A 69 0.13 7.14 8.77
CA PHE A 69 1.37 7.45 9.48
C PHE A 69 1.63 8.95 9.50
N VAL A 70 0.73 9.69 10.17
CA VAL A 70 0.91 11.13 10.38
C VAL A 70 1.49 11.35 11.77
N ASP A 71 2.78 11.66 11.84
CA ASP A 71 3.42 12.19 13.04
C ASP A 71 3.91 13.61 12.79
N THR A 72 3.19 14.59 13.35
CA THR A 72 3.52 16.03 13.21
C THR A 72 4.77 16.44 13.98
N THR A 73 5.32 15.54 14.81
CA THR A 73 6.58 15.75 15.54
C THR A 73 7.81 15.32 14.75
N ILE A 74 7.61 14.64 13.61
CA ILE A 74 8.65 14.13 12.71
C ILE A 74 8.54 14.87 11.37
N PRO A 75 9.67 15.26 10.74
CA PRO A 75 9.61 15.96 9.47
C PRO A 75 9.15 15.03 8.33
N PRO A 76 8.47 15.54 7.28
CA PRO A 76 7.86 14.71 6.24
C PRO A 76 8.80 13.74 5.52
N GLU A 77 10.07 14.13 5.35
CA GLU A 77 11.11 13.29 4.74
C GLU A 77 11.41 12.00 5.51
N ASP A 78 11.08 11.94 6.81
CA ASP A 78 11.31 10.79 7.68
C ASP A 78 10.06 9.90 7.85
N TRP A 79 8.91 10.31 7.31
CA TRP A 79 7.66 9.56 7.50
C TRP A 79 7.69 8.18 6.85
N GLU A 80 8.35 8.03 5.70
CA GLU A 80 8.47 6.76 4.99
C GLU A 80 9.22 5.71 5.82
N ASP A 81 10.36 6.10 6.40
CA ASP A 81 11.17 5.24 7.27
C ASP A 81 10.42 4.86 8.56
N LEU A 82 9.65 5.80 9.11
CA LEU A 82 8.79 5.53 10.27
C LEU A 82 7.71 4.50 9.92
N ALA A 83 7.04 4.67 8.79
CA ALA A 83 5.99 3.77 8.34
C ALA A 83 6.52 2.36 8.08
N ARG A 84 7.70 2.22 7.45
CA ARG A 84 8.36 0.92 7.27
C ARG A 84 8.69 0.25 8.60
N LYS A 85 9.22 1.00 9.58
CA LYS A 85 9.49 0.45 10.92
C LYS A 85 8.22 -0.04 11.60
N PHE A 86 7.11 0.70 11.47
CA PHE A 86 5.85 0.29 12.04
C PHE A 86 5.27 -0.95 11.36
N LEU A 87 5.36 -1.02 10.03
CA LEU A 87 4.93 -2.19 9.28
C LEU A 87 5.73 -3.45 9.64
N ALA A 88 7.01 -3.31 9.98
CA ALA A 88 7.82 -4.42 10.49
C ALA A 88 7.36 -4.93 11.88
N GLU A 89 6.54 -4.15 12.61
CA GLU A 89 5.95 -4.53 13.90
C GLU A 89 4.51 -5.06 13.79
N VAL A 90 3.92 -5.07 12.58
CA VAL A 90 2.57 -5.61 12.34
C VAL A 90 2.52 -7.10 12.68
N ASP A 91 1.36 -7.54 13.19
CA ASP A 91 1.12 -8.95 13.49
C ASP A 91 1.41 -9.82 12.25
N PRO A 92 2.37 -10.76 12.31
CA PRO A 92 2.75 -11.59 11.17
C PRO A 92 1.63 -12.51 10.68
N THR A 93 0.53 -12.67 11.44
CA THR A 93 -0.69 -13.32 10.95
C THR A 93 -1.40 -12.50 9.86
N THR A 94 -1.06 -11.21 9.74
CA THR A 94 -1.38 -10.37 8.59
C THR A 94 -0.55 -10.83 7.41
N ARG A 95 -1.18 -11.37 6.36
CA ARG A 95 -0.41 -11.92 5.24
C ARG A 95 0.09 -10.88 4.26
N PHE A 96 -0.64 -9.78 4.08
CA PHE A 96 -0.34 -8.80 3.03
C PHE A 96 -0.44 -7.38 3.56
N VAL A 97 0.60 -6.59 3.33
CA VAL A 97 0.66 -5.17 3.68
C VAL A 97 1.17 -4.39 2.47
N ALA A 98 0.65 -3.19 2.27
CA ALA A 98 1.16 -2.28 1.26
C ALA A 98 1.36 -0.89 1.86
N LEU A 99 2.55 -0.33 1.70
CA LEU A 99 2.87 1.05 2.09
C LEU A 99 2.68 1.96 0.88
N MET A 100 2.00 3.08 1.08
CA MET A 100 1.69 4.07 0.07
C MET A 100 2.32 5.40 0.45
N PHE A 101 2.99 6.07 -0.48
CA PHE A 101 3.50 7.44 -0.27
C PHE A 101 3.55 8.23 -1.57
N GLY A 102 3.57 9.55 -1.42
CA GLY A 102 3.44 10.50 -2.53
C GLY A 102 4.75 10.70 -3.25
N ALA A 103 4.68 10.74 -4.58
CA ALA A 103 5.81 11.07 -5.40
C ALA A 103 5.39 11.87 -6.64
N THR A 104 6.41 12.28 -7.39
CA THR A 104 6.26 12.66 -8.79
C THR A 104 7.01 11.65 -9.63
N LEU A 105 6.43 11.27 -10.77
CA LEU A 105 7.04 10.34 -11.71
C LEU A 105 7.16 11.02 -13.08
N THR A 106 8.36 10.96 -13.65
CA THR A 106 8.63 11.48 -15.00
C THR A 106 8.76 10.31 -15.97
N MET A 107 7.84 10.25 -16.95
CA MET A 107 7.86 9.28 -18.04
C MET A 107 7.64 10.01 -19.36
N ASP A 108 8.38 9.65 -20.41
CA ASP A 108 8.26 10.25 -21.75
C ASP A 108 8.23 11.80 -21.72
N ASP A 109 9.13 12.40 -20.94
CA ASP A 109 9.25 13.84 -20.72
C ASP A 109 8.03 14.51 -20.04
N VAL A 110 7.09 13.72 -19.51
CA VAL A 110 5.92 14.20 -18.76
C VAL A 110 6.08 13.86 -17.28
N THR A 111 6.05 14.88 -16.42
CA THR A 111 6.08 14.70 -14.96
C THR A 111 4.67 14.83 -14.40
N THR A 112 4.20 13.81 -13.69
CA THR A 112 2.89 13.80 -13.03
C THR A 112 3.01 13.39 -11.57
N PRO A 113 2.03 13.77 -10.72
CA PRO A 113 1.85 13.14 -9.43
C PRO A 113 1.72 11.61 -9.57
N ALA A 114 2.24 10.88 -8.59
CA ALA A 114 2.15 9.44 -8.53
C ALA A 114 1.99 8.95 -7.09
N LEU A 115 1.27 7.84 -6.94
CA LEU A 115 1.23 7.03 -5.74
C LEU A 115 2.27 5.94 -5.88
N ILE A 116 3.27 5.94 -5.01
CA ILE A 116 4.19 4.81 -4.90
C ILE A 116 3.60 3.83 -3.90
N ILE A 117 3.62 2.55 -4.27
CA ILE A 117 3.08 1.45 -3.50
C ILE A 117 4.18 0.41 -3.34
N GLU A 118 4.55 0.13 -2.10
CA GLU A 118 5.41 -1.00 -1.76
C GLU A 118 4.54 -2.08 -1.13
N ALA A 119 4.27 -3.16 -1.86
CA ALA A 119 3.42 -4.26 -1.44
C ALA A 119 4.27 -5.47 -1.03
N TYR A 120 3.89 -6.09 0.09
CA TYR A 120 4.65 -7.14 0.74
C TYR A 120 3.74 -8.29 1.15
N GLU A 121 4.22 -9.52 0.97
CA GLU A 121 3.69 -10.71 1.66
C GLU A 121 4.58 -10.96 2.90
N LEU A 122 4.02 -10.86 4.10
CA LEU A 122 4.81 -11.05 5.33
C LEU A 122 5.34 -12.50 5.41
N GLY A 123 6.61 -12.65 5.77
CA GLY A 123 7.31 -13.94 5.78
C GLY A 123 7.90 -14.35 4.42
N ARG A 124 7.90 -13.48 3.41
CA ARG A 124 8.59 -13.68 2.13
C ARG A 124 9.74 -12.70 1.94
N MET A 125 10.70 -13.12 1.13
CA MET A 125 11.90 -12.34 0.81
C MET A 125 11.67 -11.19 -0.18
N ASP A 126 10.63 -11.25 -1.01
CA ASP A 126 10.43 -10.28 -2.09
C ASP A 126 9.07 -9.60 -1.97
N GLY A 127 9.08 -8.27 -2.05
CA GLY A 127 7.88 -7.46 -2.28
C GLY A 127 7.92 -6.78 -3.66
N ALA A 128 6.85 -6.08 -4.01
CA ALA A 128 6.71 -5.36 -5.27
C ALA A 128 6.63 -3.84 -5.04
N LYS A 129 7.35 -3.05 -5.83
CA LYS A 129 7.24 -1.59 -5.86
C LYS A 129 6.61 -1.13 -7.15
N ILE A 130 5.48 -0.43 -7.02
CA ILE A 130 4.63 -0.01 -8.13
C ILE A 130 4.40 1.49 -8.03
N ALA A 131 4.29 2.15 -9.16
CA ALA A 131 3.81 3.53 -9.26
C ALA A 131 2.49 3.56 -10.03
N GLN A 132 1.47 4.20 -9.45
CA GLN A 132 0.27 4.60 -10.19
C GLN A 132 0.33 6.12 -10.39
N ARG A 133 0.32 6.58 -11.63
CA ARG A 133 0.27 8.01 -11.97
C ARG A 133 -1.17 8.53 -11.89
N TYR A 134 -1.32 9.81 -11.57
CA TYR A 134 -2.62 10.48 -11.52
C TYR A 134 -2.57 11.88 -12.13
N ASP A 135 -3.74 12.35 -12.54
CA ASP A 135 -4.00 13.74 -12.89
C ASP A 135 -5.09 14.31 -11.96
N LEU A 136 -4.99 15.58 -11.61
CA LEU A 136 -5.97 16.28 -10.79
C LEU A 136 -6.83 17.15 -11.69
N THR A 137 -8.04 16.66 -12.01
CA THR A 137 -9.02 17.39 -12.83
C THR A 137 -10.27 17.64 -12.01
N ASP A 138 -10.68 18.91 -11.90
CA ASP A 138 -11.89 19.33 -11.16
C ASP A 138 -11.94 18.86 -9.70
N GLY A 139 -10.77 18.73 -9.06
CA GLY A 139 -10.66 18.27 -7.66
C GLY A 139 -10.79 16.76 -7.47
N LEU A 140 -10.80 15.98 -8.55
CA LEU A 140 -10.81 14.52 -8.54
C LEU A 140 -9.50 13.98 -9.11
N TYR A 141 -8.94 12.96 -8.46
CA TYR A 141 -7.75 12.28 -8.96
C TYR A 141 -8.17 11.20 -9.96
N GLN A 142 -7.69 11.31 -11.19
CA GLN A 142 -7.94 10.34 -12.26
C GLN A 142 -6.67 9.56 -12.57
N HIS A 143 -6.81 8.25 -12.78
CA HIS A 143 -5.66 7.39 -13.08
C HIS A 143 -5.09 7.75 -14.46
N VAL A 144 -3.78 7.93 -14.53
CA VAL A 144 -3.04 8.12 -15.79
C VAL A 144 -2.30 6.82 -16.08
N ASP A 145 -2.58 6.23 -17.24
CA ASP A 145 -1.94 4.99 -17.74
C ASP A 145 -2.01 3.81 -16.75
N ASN A 146 -1.49 2.64 -17.14
CA ASN A 146 -1.43 1.49 -16.24
C ASN A 146 -0.43 1.72 -15.10
N PRO A 147 -0.62 1.08 -13.92
CA PRO A 147 0.42 1.04 -12.92
C PRO A 147 1.73 0.52 -13.52
N GLU A 148 2.84 1.10 -13.14
CA GLU A 148 4.18 0.71 -13.59
C GLU A 148 4.94 0.03 -12.45
N ILE A 149 5.59 -1.10 -12.74
CA ILE A 149 6.49 -1.76 -11.80
C ILE A 149 7.82 -1.04 -11.85
N LEU A 150 8.25 -0.52 -10.71
CA LEU A 150 9.51 0.21 -10.61
C LEU A 150 10.67 -0.73 -10.28
N ASP A 151 10.49 -1.58 -9.27
CA ASP A 151 11.52 -2.51 -8.80
C ASP A 151 10.92 -3.57 -7.84
N SER A 152 11.71 -4.57 -7.51
CA SER A 152 11.53 -5.40 -6.31
C SER A 152 11.93 -4.61 -5.05
N VAL A 153 11.24 -4.84 -3.94
CA VAL A 153 11.62 -4.25 -2.64
C VAL A 153 12.12 -5.32 -1.69
N LEU A 154 13.13 -4.93 -0.90
CA LEU A 154 13.65 -5.75 0.20
C LEU A 154 12.53 -6.08 1.19
N PRO A 155 12.56 -7.26 1.83
CA PRO A 155 11.47 -7.69 2.68
C PRO A 155 11.33 -6.78 3.91
N LEU A 156 10.08 -6.48 4.27
CA LEU A 156 9.76 -5.70 5.47
C LEU A 156 10.21 -6.38 6.76
N VAL A 157 10.29 -7.71 6.76
CA VAL A 157 10.70 -8.52 7.92
C VAL A 157 11.89 -9.40 7.51
N PRO A 158 13.04 -9.36 8.21
CA PRO A 158 14.17 -10.23 7.91
C PRO A 158 13.85 -11.71 8.15
N ASP A 159 14.46 -12.60 7.35
CA ASP A 159 14.39 -14.08 7.33
C ASP A 159 14.54 -14.84 8.67
N SER A 160 14.68 -14.17 9.82
CA SER A 160 14.71 -14.86 11.12
C SER A 160 13.38 -15.53 11.48
N MET A 161 12.33 -15.25 10.70
CA MET A 161 11.05 -15.94 10.71
C MET A 161 11.11 -17.14 9.75
N ASP A 162 11.29 -18.34 10.31
CA ASP A 162 11.35 -19.59 9.57
C ASP A 162 10.11 -19.77 8.66
N PRO A 163 10.26 -19.85 7.31
CA PRO A 163 9.15 -19.98 6.37
C PRO A 163 8.42 -21.33 6.50
N THR A 164 8.86 -22.22 7.38
CA THR A 164 8.22 -23.50 7.70
C THR A 164 7.22 -23.44 8.85
N MET A 165 7.04 -22.30 9.52
CA MET A 165 5.99 -22.17 10.54
C MET A 165 4.61 -22.32 9.90
N GLU A 166 3.86 -23.34 10.32
CA GLU A 166 2.48 -23.58 9.89
C GLU A 166 1.58 -22.40 10.34
N ASP A 167 0.49 -22.17 9.61
CA ASP A 167 -0.58 -21.23 9.95
C ASP A 167 -1.01 -21.44 11.42
N GLY A 168 -0.51 -20.62 12.34
CA GLY A 168 -0.90 -20.64 13.76
C GLY A 168 0.24 -20.70 14.79
N ASP A 169 1.48 -20.98 14.38
CA ASP A 169 2.62 -21.10 15.30
C ASP A 169 3.38 -19.79 15.56
N TRP A 170 2.88 -18.68 14.99
CA TRP A 170 3.51 -17.37 15.15
C TRP A 170 3.38 -16.84 16.58
N PRO A 171 4.49 -16.35 17.18
CA PRO A 171 4.41 -15.67 18.46
C PRO A 171 3.57 -14.39 18.32
N LYS A 172 2.56 -14.22 19.18
CA LYS A 172 1.76 -12.98 19.20
C LYS A 172 2.66 -11.79 19.54
N PRO A 173 2.81 -10.79 18.65
CA PRO A 173 3.50 -9.57 19.00
C PRO A 173 2.63 -8.70 19.91
N PRO A 174 3.24 -7.72 20.61
CA PRO A 174 2.48 -6.70 21.33
C PRO A 174 1.61 -5.91 20.34
N ASN A 175 0.36 -5.64 20.72
CA ASN A 175 -0.61 -4.94 19.88
C ASN A 175 -0.17 -3.48 19.63
N PRO A 176 0.22 -3.08 18.41
CA PRO A 176 0.64 -1.70 18.12
C PRO A 176 -0.54 -0.73 18.08
N LEU A 177 -1.77 -1.25 17.95
CA LEU A 177 -3.01 -0.49 17.76
C LEU A 177 -3.45 0.33 18.98
N ASP A 178 -2.82 0.18 20.14
CA ASP A 178 -3.14 1.02 21.31
C ASP A 178 -2.64 2.47 21.15
N ARG A 179 -1.91 2.79 20.06
CA ARG A 179 -1.31 4.13 19.83
C ARG A 179 -1.93 4.94 18.69
N TYR A 180 -2.75 4.33 17.82
CA TYR A 180 -3.24 4.99 16.59
C TYR A 180 -4.73 4.68 16.37
N ASP A 181 -5.51 5.67 15.93
CA ASP A 181 -6.97 5.56 15.81
C ASP A 181 -7.39 4.76 14.56
N ALA A 182 -7.44 3.43 14.69
CA ALA A 182 -7.85 2.51 13.63
C ALA A 182 -9.34 2.62 13.23
N ASN A 183 -10.16 3.40 13.95
CA ASN A 183 -11.61 3.44 13.72
C ASN A 183 -12.06 4.42 12.63
N TRP A 184 -11.16 5.24 12.10
CA TRP A 184 -11.53 6.24 11.10
C TRP A 184 -11.86 5.62 9.73
N PHE A 185 -11.16 4.56 9.32
CA PHE A 185 -11.28 3.99 7.97
C PHE A 185 -12.51 3.08 7.77
N VAL A 186 -12.93 2.30 8.79
CA VAL A 186 -14.09 1.39 8.71
C VAL A 186 -15.38 2.13 8.30
N ASN A 187 -15.50 3.41 8.66
CA ASN A 187 -16.66 4.23 8.32
C ASN A 187 -16.64 4.77 6.87
N THR A 188 -15.48 4.78 6.21
CA THR A 188 -15.30 5.38 4.88
C THR A 188 -15.57 4.37 3.76
N ILE A 189 -15.06 3.14 3.85
CA ILE A 189 -15.38 2.06 2.88
C ILE A 189 -16.87 1.66 2.97
N ALA A 190 -17.45 1.65 4.17
CA ALA A 190 -18.88 1.35 4.35
C ALA A 190 -19.83 2.37 3.69
N ARG A 191 -19.32 3.56 3.29
CA ARG A 191 -20.08 4.55 2.52
C ARG A 191 -19.96 4.37 1.01
N MET A 192 -18.92 3.71 0.50
CA MET A 192 -18.73 3.49 -0.94
C MET A 192 -19.54 2.30 -1.48
N HIS A 193 -19.99 1.40 -0.61
CA HIS A 193 -20.83 0.24 -0.97
C HIS A 193 -22.32 0.42 -0.65
N ARG A 194 -22.82 1.66 -0.51
CA ARG A 194 -24.25 1.97 -0.35
C ARG A 194 -24.84 2.72 -1.53
#